data_AF-A0A7X8FCD3-F1
#
_entry.id   AF-A0A7X8FCD3-F1
#
_cell.length_a   1.000
_cell.length_b   1.000
_cell.length_c   1.000
_cell.angle_alpha   90.00
_cell.angle_beta   90.00
_cell.angle_gamma   90.00
#
_symmetry.space_group_name_H-M   'P 1'
#
loop_
_entity.id
_entity.type
_entity.pdbx_description
1 polymer ?
#
loop_
_entity_poly.entity_id
_entity_poly.type
_entity_poly.pdbx_seq_one_letter_code
_entity_poly.pdbx_strand_id
1 'polypeptide(L)'
;MSPKNKKWLIAKIGLILLMLSISMGLLTGCELPFKTKAAEPEPVLIPVEVHFTGNSEPLVGYVKDLDVVRDGTVYQGGPSTCRLYNQNGEWIAVFNFARTEYVKTTLPGIAP
;
A
#
# COMPACT_ATOMS: atom_id res chain seq x y z
N MET A 1 -7.30 25.76 60.42
CA MET A 1 -7.41 24.79 59.29
C MET A 1 -6.16 23.91 59.30
N SER A 2 -6.32 22.57 59.41
CA SER A 2 -5.19 21.63 59.61
C SER A 2 -4.19 21.67 58.45
N PRO A 3 -2.86 21.63 58.70
CA PRO A 3 -1.83 21.69 57.66
C PRO A 3 -1.93 20.56 56.62
N LYS A 4 -2.53 19.42 57.00
CA LYS A 4 -2.82 18.30 56.08
C LYS A 4 -3.82 18.68 54.98
N ASN A 5 -4.84 19.47 55.33
CA ASN A 5 -5.91 19.87 54.40
C ASN A 5 -5.42 20.90 53.39
N LYS A 6 -4.44 21.73 53.76
CA LYS A 6 -3.81 22.73 52.89
C LYS A 6 -2.93 22.08 51.81
N LYS A 7 -2.16 21.05 52.18
CA LYS A 7 -1.35 20.26 51.22
C LYS A 7 -2.22 19.52 50.21
N TRP A 8 -3.34 18.95 50.67
CA TRP A 8 -4.28 18.24 49.80
C TRP A 8 -5.01 19.18 48.84
N LEU A 9 -5.36 20.39 49.30
CA LEU A 9 -5.95 21.41 48.44
C LEU A 9 -4.98 21.88 47.35
N ILE A 10 -3.71 22.11 47.68
CA ILE A 10 -2.67 22.48 46.71
C ILE A 10 -2.45 21.37 45.67
N ALA A 11 -2.40 20.11 46.12
CA ALA A 11 -2.26 18.96 45.20
C ALA A 11 -3.43 18.85 44.22
N LYS A 12 -4.66 19.08 44.69
CA LYS A 12 -5.85 19.10 43.83
C LYS A 12 -5.84 20.23 42.82
N ILE A 13 -5.47 21.44 43.24
CA ILE A 13 -5.37 22.59 42.33
C ILE A 13 -4.30 22.33 41.26
N GLY A 14 -3.15 21.76 41.65
CA GLY A 14 -2.11 21.35 40.71
C GLY A 14 -2.58 20.32 39.70
N LEU A 15 -3.33 19.30 40.14
CA LEU A 15 -3.89 18.28 39.25
C LEU A 15 -4.92 18.87 38.25
N ILE A 16 -5.76 19.79 38.70
CA ILE A 16 -6.73 20.47 37.85
C ILE A 16 -6.03 21.33 36.80
N LEU A 17 -4.99 22.08 37.20
CA LEU A 17 -4.20 22.89 36.26
C LEU A 17 -3.46 22.04 35.22
N LEU A 18 -2.96 20.87 35.62
CA LEU A 18 -2.32 19.92 34.70
C LEU A 18 -3.32 19.33 33.69
N MET A 19 -4.52 18.96 34.14
CA MET A 19 -5.56 18.47 33.23
C MET A 19 -6.02 19.57 32.26
N LEU A 20 -6.10 20.82 32.73
CA LEU A 20 -6.49 21.96 31.90
C LEU A 20 -5.44 22.25 30.81
N SER A 21 -4.14 22.20 31.14
CA SER A 21 -3.07 22.40 30.15
C SER A 21 -3.02 21.31 29.08
N ILE A 22 -3.28 20.05 29.45
CA ILE A 22 -3.38 18.94 28.48
C ILE A 22 -4.58 19.15 27.53
N SER A 23 -5.73 19.58 28.06
CA SER A 23 -6.92 19.83 27.24
C SER A 23 -6.73 20.97 26.23
N MET A 24 -5.98 22.02 26.60
CA MET A 24 -5.63 23.12 25.69
C MET A 24 -4.63 22.69 24.61
N GLY A 25 -3.72 21.76 24.92
CA GLY A 25 -2.81 21.15 23.94
C GLY A 25 -3.49 20.26 22.90
N LEU A 26 -4.65 19.68 23.23
CA LEU A 26 -5.45 18.90 22.27
C LEU A 26 -6.27 19.78 21.32
N LEU A 27 -6.67 20.98 21.77
CA LEU A 27 -7.42 21.95 20.97
C LEU A 27 -6.51 22.76 20.04
N THR A 28 -5.29 23.03 20.46
CA THR A 28 -4.23 23.63 19.64
C THR A 28 -3.54 22.51 18.88
N GLY A 29 -4.19 21.98 17.84
CA GLY A 29 -3.73 20.83 17.06
C GLY A 29 -2.22 20.70 17.01
N CYS A 30 -1.68 19.80 17.85
CA CYS A 30 -0.27 19.50 17.85
C CYS A 30 0.01 18.83 16.51
N GLU A 31 0.62 19.56 15.58
CA GLU A 31 1.21 19.00 14.37
C GLU A 31 2.38 18.12 14.81
N LEU A 32 2.08 16.93 15.31
CA LEU A 32 3.04 15.86 15.43
C LEU A 32 3.64 15.70 14.04
N PRO A 33 4.96 15.83 13.87
CA PRO A 33 5.62 15.58 12.60
C PRO A 33 5.63 14.07 12.38
N PHE A 34 4.46 13.48 12.19
CA PHE A 34 4.35 12.23 11.48
C PHE A 34 4.94 12.55 10.11
N LYS A 35 6.11 12.00 9.83
CA LYS A 35 6.55 11.81 8.45
C LYS A 35 5.41 11.07 7.78
N THR A 36 4.56 11.81 7.09
CA THR A 36 3.75 11.25 6.02
C THR A 36 4.77 10.55 5.15
N LYS A 37 4.70 9.20 5.10
CA LYS A 37 5.44 8.48 4.08
C LYS A 37 5.11 9.20 2.79
N ALA A 38 6.14 9.74 2.13
CA ALA A 38 5.95 10.32 0.81
C ALA A 38 5.11 9.31 0.02
N ALA A 39 4.03 9.77 -0.61
CA ALA A 39 3.18 8.91 -1.40
C ALA A 39 4.11 8.09 -2.31
N GLU A 40 4.12 6.76 -2.13
CA GLU A 40 4.90 5.92 -3.01
C GLU A 40 4.43 6.24 -4.44
N PRO A 41 5.35 6.50 -5.38
CA PRO A 41 4.96 6.81 -6.74
C PRO A 41 4.03 5.70 -7.22
N GLU A 42 2.91 6.08 -7.83
CA GLU A 42 1.94 5.10 -8.31
C GLU A 42 2.66 4.07 -9.18
N PRO A 43 2.50 2.77 -8.88
CA PRO A 43 3.24 1.73 -9.59
C PRO A 43 2.86 1.79 -11.07
N VAL A 44 3.88 1.91 -11.94
CA VAL A 44 3.69 1.94 -13.39
C VAL A 44 3.09 0.62 -13.82
N LEU A 45 1.81 0.66 -14.23
CA LEU A 45 1.09 -0.51 -14.72
C LEU A 45 1.44 -0.75 -16.19
N ILE A 46 1.87 -1.97 -16.50
CA ILE A 46 2.26 -2.40 -17.85
C ILE A 46 1.08 -3.18 -18.47
N PRO A 47 0.50 -2.72 -19.58
CA PRO A 47 -0.55 -3.45 -20.28
C PRO A 47 0.01 -4.73 -20.90
N VAL A 48 -0.69 -5.84 -20.72
CA VAL A 48 -0.27 -7.16 -21.19
C VAL A 48 -1.42 -8.01 -21.70
N GLU A 49 -1.07 -8.92 -22.60
CA GLU A 49 -1.86 -10.09 -22.98
C GLU A 49 -1.17 -11.35 -22.43
N VAL A 50 -1.89 -12.13 -21.64
CA VAL A 50 -1.39 -13.39 -21.06
C VAL A 50 -2.00 -14.55 -21.84
N HIS A 51 -1.15 -15.31 -22.53
CA HIS A 51 -1.56 -16.48 -23.29
C HIS A 51 -1.28 -17.75 -22.49
N PHE A 52 -2.32 -18.57 -22.31
CA PHE A 52 -2.21 -19.85 -21.61
C PHE A 52 -2.20 -21.00 -22.61
N THR A 53 -1.36 -22.00 -22.36
CA THR A 53 -1.24 -23.17 -23.22
C THR A 53 -2.59 -23.88 -23.35
N GLY A 54 -3.05 -24.06 -24.59
CA GLY A 54 -4.31 -24.75 -24.91
C GLY A 54 -5.57 -23.87 -24.86
N ASN A 55 -5.43 -22.56 -24.58
CA ASN A 55 -6.52 -21.60 -24.67
C ASN A 55 -6.38 -20.74 -25.93
N SER A 56 -7.49 -20.52 -26.65
CA SER A 56 -7.52 -19.67 -27.85
C SER A 56 -7.62 -18.17 -27.51
N GLU A 57 -8.20 -17.83 -26.36
CA GLU A 57 -8.40 -16.44 -25.94
C GLU A 57 -7.38 -16.02 -24.87
N PRO A 58 -6.69 -14.88 -25.05
CA PRO A 58 -5.78 -14.35 -24.05
C PRO A 58 -6.53 -13.66 -22.91
N LEU A 59 -5.88 -13.58 -21.76
CA LEU A 59 -6.33 -12.73 -20.66
C LEU A 59 -5.66 -11.36 -20.77
N VAL A 60 -6.46 -10.30 -20.91
CA VAL A 60 -5.98 -8.93 -21.12
C VAL A 60 -6.08 -8.14 -19.82
N GLY A 61 -5.02 -7.40 -19.48
CA GLY A 61 -5.03 -6.52 -18.30
C GLY A 61 -3.69 -5.83 -18.08
N TYR A 62 -3.37 -5.56 -16.83
CA TYR A 62 -2.16 -4.83 -16.43
C TYR A 62 -1.39 -5.59 -15.36
N VAL A 63 -0.06 -5.51 -15.40
CA VAL A 63 0.84 -6.04 -14.36
C VAL A 63 1.70 -4.92 -13.79
N LYS A 64 2.07 -5.00 -12.52
CA LYS A 64 3.01 -4.05 -11.88
C LYS A 64 4.46 -4.39 -12.23
N ASP A 65 4.75 -5.68 -12.18
CA ASP A 65 5.98 -6.33 -12.56
C ASP A 65 5.63 -7.75 -13.00
N LEU A 66 6.56 -8.41 -13.66
CA LEU A 66 6.42 -9.83 -14.00
C LEU A 66 7.12 -10.73 -12.96
N ASP A 67 7.58 -10.15 -11.84
CA ASP A 67 8.49 -10.78 -10.87
C ASP A 67 9.64 -11.56 -11.54
N VAL A 68 10.09 -11.05 -12.70
CA VAL A 68 11.23 -11.60 -13.44
C VAL A 68 12.47 -11.16 -12.67
N VAL A 69 13.35 -12.11 -12.33
CA VAL A 69 14.62 -11.78 -11.68
C VAL A 69 15.38 -10.80 -12.59
N ARG A 70 16.17 -9.89 -12.01
CA ARG A 70 16.85 -8.78 -12.73
C ARG A 70 17.66 -9.20 -13.97
N ASP A 71 18.00 -10.47 -14.09
CA ASP A 71 18.71 -11.09 -15.22
C ASP A 71 17.78 -11.59 -16.34
N GLY A 72 16.47 -11.39 -16.24
CA GLY A 72 15.48 -11.89 -17.20
C GLY A 72 15.02 -13.33 -16.93
N THR A 73 15.47 -13.96 -15.84
CA THR A 73 15.15 -15.36 -15.53
C THR A 73 13.75 -15.47 -14.90
N VAL A 74 12.86 -16.23 -15.57
CA VAL A 74 11.53 -16.60 -15.06
C VAL A 74 11.57 -18.02 -14.51
N TYR A 75 11.33 -18.18 -13.20
CA TYR A 75 11.30 -19.49 -12.57
C TYR A 75 9.91 -20.12 -12.70
N GLN A 76 9.83 -21.21 -13.47
CA GLN A 76 8.64 -22.05 -13.56
C GLN A 76 8.50 -22.89 -12.27
N GLY A 77 7.43 -22.69 -11.50
CA GLY A 77 7.13 -23.51 -10.31
C GLY A 77 7.51 -22.90 -8.94
N GLY A 78 7.95 -21.64 -8.87
CA GLY A 78 8.13 -20.90 -7.61
C GLY A 78 6.87 -20.15 -7.15
N PRO A 79 6.93 -19.36 -6.05
CA PRO A 79 5.84 -18.50 -5.57
C PRO A 79 5.51 -17.31 -6.49
N SER A 80 6.00 -17.33 -7.74
CA SER A 80 5.80 -16.35 -8.80
C SER A 80 4.34 -16.33 -9.25
N THR A 81 3.50 -15.77 -8.37
CA THR A 81 2.10 -15.47 -8.61
C THR A 81 2.00 -14.04 -9.10
N CYS A 82 1.73 -13.88 -10.40
CA CYS A 82 1.53 -12.57 -11.00
C CYS A 82 0.08 -12.15 -10.81
N ARG A 83 -0.13 -10.91 -10.37
CA ARG A 83 -1.45 -10.29 -10.27
C ARG A 83 -1.75 -9.51 -11.54
N LEU A 84 -2.92 -9.76 -12.10
CA LEU A 84 -3.46 -8.98 -13.20
C LEU A 84 -4.46 -7.96 -12.66
N TYR A 85 -4.35 -6.73 -13.13
CA TYR A 85 -5.19 -5.60 -12.76
C TYR A 85 -6.01 -5.13 -13.97
N ASN A 86 -7.14 -4.48 -13.71
CA ASN A 86 -7.87 -3.70 -14.71
C ASN A 86 -7.34 -2.26 -14.82
N GLN A 87 -7.98 -1.46 -15.67
CA GLN A 87 -7.61 -0.06 -15.93
C GLN A 87 -7.73 0.85 -14.69
N ASN A 88 -8.56 0.47 -13.71
CA ASN A 88 -8.76 1.19 -12.45
C ASN A 88 -7.76 0.75 -11.37
N GLY A 89 -6.84 -0.17 -11.68
CA GLY A 89 -5.91 -0.74 -10.72
C GLY A 89 -6.54 -1.79 -9.79
N GLU A 90 -7.75 -2.27 -10.08
CA GLU A 90 -8.40 -3.32 -9.31
C GLU A 90 -7.88 -4.69 -9.78
N TRP A 91 -7.62 -5.57 -8.82
CA TRP A 91 -7.14 -6.92 -9.09
C TRP A 91 -8.26 -7.79 -9.68
N ILE A 92 -8.00 -8.41 -10.84
CA ILE A 92 -8.98 -9.22 -11.58
C ILE A 92 -8.58 -10.70 -11.73
N ALA A 93 -7.28 -11.03 -11.66
CA ALA A 93 -6.82 -12.41 -11.75
C ALA A 93 -5.44 -12.64 -11.11
N VAL A 94 -5.14 -13.89 -10.75
CA VAL A 94 -3.78 -14.34 -10.37
C VAL A 94 -3.41 -15.50 -11.25
N PHE A 95 -2.19 -15.48 -11.77
CA PHE A 95 -1.66 -16.58 -12.56
C PHE A 95 -0.21 -16.89 -12.16
N ASN A 96 0.27 -18.07 -12.56
CA ASN A 96 1.68 -18.45 -12.45
C ASN A 96 2.18 -18.89 -13.84
N PHE A 97 3.49 -19.01 -14.00
CA PHE A 97 4.11 -19.36 -15.28
C PHE A 97 4.05 -20.85 -15.65
N ALA A 98 3.41 -21.70 -14.85
CA ALA A 98 3.40 -23.15 -15.11
C ALA A 98 2.59 -23.52 -16.36
N ARG A 99 1.59 -22.72 -16.72
CA ARG A 99 0.75 -22.91 -17.93
C ARG A 99 0.66 -21.67 -18.82
N THR A 100 1.44 -20.63 -18.51
CA THR A 100 1.56 -19.46 -19.37
C THR A 100 2.51 -19.80 -20.50
N GLU A 101 2.04 -19.70 -21.74
CA GLU A 101 2.86 -19.91 -22.92
C GLU A 101 3.76 -18.71 -23.17
N TYR A 102 3.20 -17.51 -23.13
CA TYR A 102 3.94 -16.24 -23.12
C TYR A 102 3.10 -15.10 -22.55
N VAL A 103 3.79 -14.03 -22.14
CA VAL A 103 3.19 -12.73 -21.81
C VAL A 103 3.72 -11.72 -22.79
N LYS A 104 2.83 -10.97 -23.45
CA LYS A 104 3.19 -9.94 -24.41
C LYS A 104 2.81 -8.58 -23.85
N THR A 105 3.78 -7.67 -23.79
CA THR A 105 3.50 -6.26 -23.48
C THR A 105 2.89 -5.58 -24.69
N THR A 106 1.82 -4.83 -24.49
CA THR A 106 1.25 -3.98 -25.52
C THR A 106 1.98 -2.64 -25.45
N LEU A 107 3.02 -2.44 -26.28
CA LEU A 107 3.76 -1.18 -26.28
C LEU A 107 2.81 0.00 -26.56
N PRO A 108 2.95 1.13 -25.85
CA PRO A 108 2.14 2.32 -26.11
C PRO A 108 2.46 2.83 -27.52
N GLY A 109 1.51 2.67 -28.45
CA GLY A 109 1.67 3.09 -29.84
C GLY A 109 1.04 2.15 -30.87
N ILE A 110 0.60 0.95 -30.48
CA ILE A 110 -0.18 0.07 -31.35
C ILE A 110 -1.48 -0.24 -30.61
N ALA A 111 -2.47 0.62 -30.82
CA ALA A 111 -3.86 0.25 -30.62
C ALA A 111 -4.25 -0.79 -31.68
N PRO A 112 -5.22 -1.69 -31.40
CA PRO A 112 -5.84 -2.49 -32.45
C PRO A 112 -6.48 -1.62 -33.53
#